data_AF-F3FXB5-F1
#
_entry.id   AF-F3FXB5-F1
#
_cell.length_a   1.000
_cell.length_b   1.000
_cell.length_c   1.000
_cell.angle_alpha   90.00
_cell.angle_beta   90.00
_cell.angle_gamma   90.00
#
_symmetry.space_group_name_H-M   'P 1'
#
loop_
_entity.id
_entity.type
_entity.pdbx_description
1 polymer ?
#
loop_
_entity_poly.entity_id
_entity_poly.type
_entity_poly.pdbx_seq_one_letter_code
_entity_poly.pdbx_strand_id
1 'polypeptide(L)' 'RSLEMVVGLLGILKAGGAYVPLDPGYPPERLRYMLEDSAPVAVLVQTSTADVLSLGSLPVINLDDAALQA' A
#
# COMPACT_ATOMS: atom_id res chain seq x y z
N ARG A 1 -8.93 -0.09 11.42
CA ARG A 1 -8.10 -1.25 11.84
C ARG A 1 -8.81 -2.50 11.38
N SER A 2 -8.36 -3.12 10.29
CA SER A 2 -9.03 -4.24 9.64
C SER A 2 -8.15 -5.49 9.62
N LEU A 3 -8.74 -6.66 9.37
CA LEU A 3 -8.01 -7.92 9.27
C LEU A 3 -7.06 -7.89 8.07
N GLU A 4 -7.54 -7.35 6.95
CA GLU A 4 -6.83 -7.21 5.68
C GLU A 4 -5.54 -6.40 5.87
N MET A 5 -5.58 -5.34 6.69
CA MET A 5 -4.39 -4.57 7.04
C MET A 5 -3.34 -5.42 7.76
N VAL A 6 -3.75 -6.25 8.74
CA VAL A 6 -2.83 -7.14 9.47
C VAL A 6 -2.27 -8.21 8.54
N VAL A 7 -3.11 -8.78 7.67
CA VAL A 7 -2.70 -9.76 6.66
C VAL A 7 -1.69 -9.14 5.69
N GLY A 8 -1.94 -7.92 5.20
CA GLY A 8 -1.03 -7.19 4.32
C GLY A 8 0.33 -6.94 4.97
N LEU A 9 0.34 -6.47 6.22
CA LEU A 9 1.59 -6.26 6.97
C LEU A 9 2.38 -7.57 7.15
N LEU A 10 1.72 -8.65 7.55
CA LEU A 10 2.35 -9.96 7.68
C LEU A 10 2.82 -10.49 6.32
N GLY A 11 2.08 -10.23 5.24
CA GLY A 11 2.45 -10.58 3.87
C GLY A 11 3.76 -9.92 3.46
N ILE A 12 3.93 -8.63 3.72
CA ILE A 12 5.18 -7.90 3.48
C ILE A 12 6.34 -8.54 4.25
N LEU A 13 6.16 -8.78 5.55
CA LEU A 13 7.21 -9.36 6.39
C LEU A 13 7.57 -10.80 5.96
N LYS A 14 6.58 -11.61 5.59
CA LYS A 14 6.80 -12.97 5.08
C LYS A 14 7.51 -13.00 3.73
N ALA A 15 7.31 -11.98 2.89
CA ALA A 15 8.06 -11.80 1.66
C ALA A 15 9.51 -11.30 1.89
N GLY A 16 9.90 -11.05 3.15
CA GLY A 16 11.22 -10.52 3.51
C GLY A 16 11.34 -9.00 3.33
N GLY A 17 10.22 -8.30 3.11
CA GLY A 17 10.19 -6.86 2.93
C GLY A 17 10.01 -6.08 4.22
N ALA A 18 10.14 -4.76 4.10
CA ALA A 18 9.72 -3.78 5.10
C ALA A 18 8.60 -2.92 4.52
N TYR A 19 7.87 -2.21 5.40
CA TYR A 19 6.78 -1.33 4.99
C TYR A 19 6.95 0.07 5.57
N VAL A 20 6.45 1.05 4.85
CA VAL A 20 6.26 2.41 5.32
C VAL A 20 4.76 2.67 5.39
N PRO A 21 4.20 3.00 6.57
CA PRO A 21 2.78 3.29 6.68
C PRO A 21 2.46 4.62 5.98
N LEU A 22 1.47 4.59 5.10
CA LEU A 22 0.93 5.78 4.43
C LEU A 22 -0.48 6.04 4.97
N ASP A 23 -0.74 7.29 5.39
CA ASP A 23 -2.07 7.75 5.80
C ASP A 23 -2.74 8.47 4.61
N PRO A 24 -3.84 7.94 4.05
CA PRO A 24 -4.58 8.57 2.97
C PRO A 24 -5.12 9.97 3.29
N GLY A 25 -5.22 10.33 4.58
CA GLY A 25 -5.59 11.67 5.02
C GLY A 25 -4.49 12.72 4.86
N TYR A 26 -3.27 12.32 4.47
CA TYR A 26 -2.20 13.27 4.19
C TYR A 26 -2.39 13.97 2.85
N PRO A 27 -1.90 15.24 2.74
CA PRO A 27 -1.89 15.93 1.47
C PRO A 27 -1.13 15.12 0.40
N PRO A 28 -1.57 15.15 -0.87
CA PRO A 28 -0.95 14.40 -1.96
C PRO A 28 0.56 14.62 -2.10
N GLU A 29 1.04 15.84 -1.82
CA GLU A 29 2.47 16.16 -1.91
C GLU A 29 3.29 15.43 -0.85
N ARG A 30 2.72 15.25 0.35
CA ARG A 30 3.37 14.52 1.44
C ARG A 30 3.43 13.03 1.13
N LEU A 31 2.34 12.49 0.58
CA LEU A 31 2.29 11.09 0.13
C LEU A 31 3.31 10.82 -0.98
N ARG A 32 3.39 11.71 -1.97
CA ARG A 32 4.40 11.65 -3.03
C ARG A 32 5.82 11.69 -2.46
N TYR A 33 6.11 12.62 -1.56
CA TYR A 33 7.42 12.72 -0.91
C TYR A 33 7.80 11.40 -0.21
N MET A 34 6.87 10.80 0.55
CA MET A 34 7.14 9.53 1.24
C MET A 34 7.40 8.38 0.27
N LEU A 35 6.69 8.34 -0.87
CA LEU A 35 6.92 7.34 -1.91
C LEU A 35 8.27 7.52 -2.62
N GLU A 36 8.65 8.76 -2.92
CA GLU A 36 9.94 9.09 -3.53
C GLU A 36 11.11 8.75 -2.60
N ASP A 37 10.99 9.12 -1.31
CA ASP A 37 12.03 8.90 -0.29
C ASP A 37 12.20 7.41 0.06
N SER A 38 11.09 6.66 0.17
CA SER A 38 11.14 5.24 0.50
C SER A 38 11.41 4.32 -0.69
N ALA A 39 11.25 4.81 -1.92
CA ALA A 39 11.43 4.07 -3.18
C ALA A 39 10.90 2.62 -3.11
N PRO A 40 9.61 2.41 -2.74
CA PRO A 40 9.09 1.08 -2.50
C PRO A 40 9.01 0.29 -3.81
N VAL A 41 9.07 -1.03 -3.72
CA VAL A 41 8.92 -1.93 -4.89
C VAL A 41 7.46 -2.20 -5.26
N ALA A 42 6.52 -1.95 -4.34
CA ALA A 42 5.08 -2.07 -4.52
C ALA A 42 4.33 -1.28 -3.44
N VAL A 43 3.07 -0.96 -3.68
CA VAL A 43 2.16 -0.34 -2.70
C VAL A 43 0.96 -1.23 -2.48
N LEU A 44 0.63 -1.47 -1.21
CA LEU A 44 -0.61 -2.14 -0.81
C LEU A 44 -1.68 -1.07 -0.58
N VAL A 45 -2.84 -1.25 -1.18
CA VAL A 45 -4.00 -0.35 -1.07
C VAL A 45 -5.25 -1.13 -0.70
N GLN A 46 -6.30 -0.39 -0.33
CA GLN A 46 -7.67 -0.89 -0.35
C GLN A 46 -8.43 -0.16 -1.46
N THR A 47 -9.56 -0.70 -1.88
CA THR A 47 -10.39 -0.10 -2.94
C THR A 47 -10.78 1.35 -2.59
N SER A 48 -11.02 1.63 -1.32
CA SER A 48 -11.36 2.98 -0.83
C SER A 48 -10.20 3.98 -0.89
N THR A 49 -8.95 3.51 -1.03
CA THR A 49 -7.75 4.35 -1.00
C THR A 49 -6.92 4.27 -2.27
N ALA A 50 -7.31 3.43 -3.23
CA ALA A 50 -6.60 3.21 -4.49
C ALA A 50 -6.44 4.50 -5.32
N ASP A 51 -7.46 5.36 -5.32
CA ASP A 51 -7.47 6.60 -6.10
C ASP A 51 -6.70 7.76 -5.43
N VAL A 52 -6.26 7.60 -4.18
CA VAL A 52 -5.59 8.66 -3.41
C VAL A 52 -4.18 8.92 -3.94
N LEU A 53 -3.57 7.93 -4.61
CA LEU A 53 -2.19 7.98 -5.06
C LEU A 53 -2.10 7.82 -6.58
N SER A 54 -1.47 8.77 -7.26
CA SER A 54 -1.01 8.58 -8.64
C SER A 54 0.31 7.82 -8.64
N LEU A 55 0.24 6.50 -8.72
CA LEU A 55 1.38 5.59 -8.52
C LEU A 55 2.22 5.32 -9.78
N GLY A 56 1.87 5.92 -10.92
CA GLY A 56 2.63 5.75 -12.17
C GLY A 56 2.75 4.28 -12.56
N SER A 57 3.99 3.79 -12.73
CA SER A 57 4.30 2.39 -13.06
C SER A 57 4.57 1.50 -11.82
N LEU A 58 4.40 2.03 -10.61
CA LEU A 58 4.66 1.28 -9.39
C LEU A 58 3.60 0.19 -9.20
N PRO A 59 3.98 -1.08 -8.96
CA PRO A 59 3.04 -2.16 -8.73
C PRO A 59 2.09 -1.85 -7.57
N VAL A 60 0.79 -2.04 -7.81
CA VAL A 60 -0.27 -1.82 -6.83
C VAL A 60 -0.93 -3.16 -6.51
N ILE A 61 -1.00 -3.48 -5.22
CA ILE A 61 -1.68 -4.68 -4.71
C ILE A 61 -2.91 -4.21 -3.92
N ASN A 62 -4.11 -4.48 -4.45
CA ASN A 62 -5.35 -4.19 -3.74
C ASN A 62 -5.70 -5.36 -2.80
N LEU A 63 -5.77 -5.10 -1.50
CA LEU A 63 -6.09 -6.11 -0.49
C LEU A 63 -7.55 -6.58 -0.53
N ASP A 64 -8.43 -5.83 -1.19
CA ASP A 64 -9.83 -6.21 -1.38
C ASP A 64 -10.04 -7.05 -2.66
N ASP A 65 -8.97 -7.38 -3.39
CA ASP A 65 -9.06 -8.24 -4.58
C ASP A 65 -9.54 -9.64 -4.17
N ALA A 66 -10.68 -10.06 -4.74
CA ALA A 66 -11.26 -11.38 -4.49
C ALA A 66 -10.31 -12.52 -4.87
N ALA A 67 -9.37 -12.31 -5.80
CA ALA A 67 -8.35 -13.30 -6.14
C ALA A 67 -7.39 -13.61 -4.97
N LEU A 68 -7.30 -12.74 -3.96
CA LEU A 68 -6.47 -12.94 -2.76
C LEU A 68 -7.23 -13.63 -1.61
N GLN A 69 -8.54 -13.82 -1.74
CA GLN A 69 -9.45 -14.31 -0.68
C GLN A 69 -9.72 -15.83 -0.82
N ALA A 70 -8.65 -16.63 -0.90
CA ALA A 70 -8.70 -18.09 -1.08
C ALA A 70 -9.64 -18.83 -0.12
#